data_AF-A6W6T3-F1
#
_entry.id   AF-A6W6T3-F1
#
_cell.length_a   1.000
_cell.length_b   1.000
_cell.length_c   1.000
_cell.angle_alpha   90.00
_cell.angle_beta   90.00
_cell.angle_gamma   90.00
#
_symmetry.space_group_name_H-M   'P 1'
#
loop_
_entity.id
_entity.type
_entity.pdbx_description
1 polymer ?
#
loop_
_entity_poly.entity_id
_entity_poly.type
_entity_poly.pdbx_seq_one_letter_code
_entity_poly.pdbx_strand_id
1 'polypeptide(L)'
;MRVSRALVLLPVPSADLPGLEPCLEHLVAAADEASAAGIPTSLVLATSADPADLAALLAEWTPLVALLEDVDLTVDLHPATAASREELRERGARALTALADPGGTVVLTTTCDVGVGPGWIAEHVRHHRAGAAASTGPVRGTGDVHETTANLAVRADLLPAGAFSPGGPQLPGAGRRFVHALTPVVATFRVMLPASP
;
A
#
# COMPACT_ATOMS: atom_id res chain seq x y z
N MET A 1 -5.98 20.24 -0.38
CA MET A 1 -5.34 19.59 -1.55
C MET A 1 -6.31 18.55 -2.09
N ARG A 2 -6.67 18.61 -3.37
CA ARG A 2 -7.53 17.59 -3.99
C ARG A 2 -6.65 16.39 -4.33
N VAL A 3 -7.03 15.21 -3.86
CA VAL A 3 -6.37 13.97 -4.28
C VAL A 3 -7.01 13.56 -5.60
N SER A 4 -6.22 13.47 -6.66
CA SER A 4 -6.65 13.08 -8.01
C SER A 4 -6.68 11.57 -8.18
N ARG A 5 -5.84 10.83 -7.44
CA ARG A 5 -5.80 9.37 -7.44
C ARG A 5 -5.11 8.79 -6.19
N ALA A 6 -5.56 7.63 -5.74
CA ALA A 6 -4.85 6.78 -4.80
C ALA A 6 -4.14 5.64 -5.57
N LEU A 7 -2.84 5.45 -5.34
CA LEU A 7 -2.08 4.30 -5.83
C LEU A 7 -1.81 3.37 -4.66
N VAL A 8 -2.36 2.17 -4.68
CA VAL A 8 -2.15 1.16 -3.64
C VAL A 8 -1.07 0.20 -4.11
N LEU A 9 0.11 0.28 -3.49
CA LEU A 9 1.23 -0.59 -3.75
C LEU A 9 1.15 -1.84 -2.87
N LEU A 10 1.03 -3.00 -3.52
CA LEU A 10 1.07 -4.32 -2.90
C LEU A 10 2.32 -5.08 -3.38
N PRO A 11 3.40 -5.14 -2.57
CA PRO A 11 4.55 -5.97 -2.86
C PRO A 11 4.23 -7.44 -2.56
N VAL A 12 4.33 -8.30 -3.57
CA VAL A 12 4.00 -9.73 -3.49
C VAL A 12 5.21 -10.57 -3.89
N PRO A 13 6.06 -10.97 -2.94
CA PRO A 13 7.03 -12.04 -3.18
C PRO A 13 6.31 -13.32 -3.61
N SER A 14 6.99 -14.21 -4.35
CA SER A 14 6.41 -15.49 -4.79
C SER A 14 5.86 -16.32 -3.62
N ALA A 15 6.46 -16.22 -2.43
CA ALA A 15 6.00 -16.90 -1.22
C ALA A 15 4.65 -16.41 -0.68
N ASP A 16 4.26 -15.17 -0.99
CA ASP A 16 3.00 -14.56 -0.53
C ASP A 16 1.86 -14.79 -1.53
N LEU A 17 2.12 -15.43 -2.68
CA LEU A 17 1.12 -15.67 -3.73
C LEU A 17 -0.14 -16.41 -3.23
N PRO A 18 -0.05 -17.44 -2.36
CA PRO A 18 -1.25 -18.11 -1.82
C PRO A 18 -2.17 -17.18 -1.01
N GLY A 19 -1.63 -16.09 -0.45
CA GLY A 19 -2.40 -15.08 0.29
C GLY A 19 -2.94 -13.94 -0.59
N LEU A 20 -2.64 -13.95 -1.90
CA LEU A 20 -2.98 -12.83 -2.78
C LEU A 20 -4.48 -12.71 -3.04
N GLU A 21 -5.17 -13.82 -3.28
CA GLU A 21 -6.61 -13.83 -3.56
C GLU A 21 -7.46 -13.19 -2.45
N PRO A 22 -7.38 -13.61 -1.17
CA PRO A 22 -8.12 -12.95 -0.09
C PRO A 22 -7.64 -11.51 0.17
N CYS A 23 -6.40 -11.18 -0.19
CA CYS A 23 -5.91 -9.80 -0.15
C CYS A 23 -6.59 -8.94 -1.22
N LEU A 24 -6.70 -9.44 -2.46
CA LEU A 24 -7.38 -8.76 -3.56
C LEU A 24 -8.87 -8.55 -3.27
N GLU A 25 -9.55 -9.52 -2.67
CA GLU A 25 -10.96 -9.37 -2.28
C GLU A 25 -11.17 -8.12 -1.41
N HIS A 26 -10.37 -7.96 -0.37
CA HIS A 26 -10.46 -6.80 0.51
C HIS A 26 -10.01 -5.51 -0.16
N LEU A 27 -8.95 -5.55 -0.98
CA LEU A 27 -8.41 -4.36 -1.64
C LEU A 27 -9.33 -3.83 -2.74
N VAL A 28 -9.94 -4.72 -3.52
CA VAL A 28 -10.90 -4.36 -4.56
C VAL A 28 -12.16 -3.79 -3.92
N ALA A 29 -12.66 -4.38 -2.83
CA ALA A 29 -13.78 -3.82 -2.08
C ALA A 29 -13.46 -2.42 -1.50
N ALA A 30 -12.23 -2.22 -1.00
CA ALA A 30 -11.81 -0.90 -0.51
C ALA A 30 -11.60 0.13 -1.64
N ALA A 31 -11.17 -0.33 -2.82
CA ALA A 31 -11.02 0.51 -4.00
C ALA A 31 -12.37 0.95 -4.57
N ASP A 32 -13.36 0.05 -4.62
CA ASP A 32 -14.73 0.35 -5.02
C ASP A 32 -15.35 1.42 -4.12
N GLU A 33 -15.31 1.21 -2.79
CA GLU A 33 -15.83 2.18 -1.82
C GLU A 33 -15.12 3.55 -1.93
N ALA A 34 -13.80 3.56 -2.12
CA ALA A 34 -13.05 4.79 -2.31
C ALA A 34 -13.42 5.50 -3.63
N SER A 35 -13.60 4.74 -4.71
CA SER A 35 -14.04 5.27 -6.00
C SER A 35 -15.43 5.88 -5.92
N ALA A 36 -16.37 5.18 -5.28
CA ALA A 36 -17.71 5.71 -4.98
C ALA A 36 -17.67 7.00 -4.15
N ALA A 37 -16.65 7.17 -3.30
CA ALA A 37 -16.39 8.41 -2.56
C ALA A 37 -15.63 9.49 -3.37
N GLY A 38 -15.43 9.29 -4.67
CA GLY A 38 -14.76 10.21 -5.59
C GLY A 38 -13.24 10.18 -5.50
N ILE A 39 -12.65 9.05 -5.11
CA ILE A 39 -11.20 8.81 -5.06
C ILE A 39 -10.86 7.70 -6.06
N PRO A 40 -10.54 8.05 -7.32
CA PRO A 40 -10.04 7.07 -8.29
C PRO A 40 -8.85 6.31 -7.72
N THR A 41 -8.81 5.00 -7.95
CA THR A 41 -7.86 4.10 -7.27
C THR A 41 -7.17 3.18 -8.26
N SER A 42 -5.86 3.01 -8.14
CA SER A 42 -5.14 1.95 -8.84
C SER A 42 -4.46 1.02 -7.85
N LEU A 43 -4.77 -0.27 -7.96
CA LEU A 43 -4.07 -1.34 -7.27
C LEU A 43 -2.86 -1.74 -8.11
N VAL A 44 -1.68 -1.75 -7.50
CA VAL A 44 -0.42 -2.04 -8.18
C VAL A 44 0.28 -3.18 -7.46
N LEU A 45 0.31 -4.33 -8.12
CA LEU A 45 0.99 -5.54 -7.65
C LEU A 45 2.45 -5.50 -8.12
N ALA A 46 3.38 -5.21 -7.22
CA ALA A 46 4.81 -5.33 -7.49
C ALA A 46 5.25 -6.74 -7.09
N THR A 47 5.54 -7.61 -8.05
CA THR A 47 5.67 -9.06 -7.78
C THR A 47 6.88 -9.71 -8.45
N SER A 48 7.42 -10.71 -7.77
CA SER A 48 8.43 -11.65 -8.30
C SER A 48 7.86 -13.05 -8.55
N ALA A 49 6.54 -13.23 -8.43
CA ALA A 49 5.86 -14.48 -8.76
C ALA A 49 6.05 -14.87 -10.24
N ASP A 50 5.97 -16.17 -10.52
CA ASP A 50 5.98 -16.66 -11.89
C ASP A 50 4.78 -16.06 -12.65
N PRO A 51 4.99 -15.48 -13.85
CA PRO A 51 3.92 -14.94 -14.66
C PRO A 51 2.80 -15.94 -14.96
N ALA A 52 3.09 -17.23 -15.06
CA ALA A 52 2.09 -18.27 -15.31
C ALA A 52 1.15 -18.45 -14.10
N ASP A 53 1.71 -18.51 -12.88
CA ASP A 53 0.92 -18.64 -11.66
C ASP A 53 0.07 -17.39 -11.41
N LEU A 54 0.62 -16.21 -11.71
CA LEU A 54 -0.09 -14.95 -11.58
C LEU A 54 -1.22 -14.81 -12.63
N ALA A 55 -0.99 -15.26 -13.87
CA ALA A 55 -1.96 -15.14 -14.95
C ALA A 55 -3.27 -15.89 -14.65
N ALA A 56 -3.19 -17.07 -14.01
CA ALA A 56 -4.36 -17.83 -13.61
C ALA A 56 -5.24 -17.05 -12.62
N LEU A 57 -4.61 -16.49 -11.58
CA LEU A 57 -5.29 -15.68 -10.57
C LEU A 57 -5.86 -14.38 -11.18
N LEU A 58 -5.10 -13.68 -12.02
CA LEU A 58 -5.57 -12.44 -12.63
C LEU A 58 -6.69 -12.65 -13.66
N ALA A 59 -6.76 -13.81 -14.30
CA ALA A 59 -7.84 -14.12 -15.23
C ALA A 59 -9.23 -14.06 -14.56
N GLU A 60 -9.30 -14.34 -13.26
CA GLU A 60 -10.54 -14.24 -12.47
C GLU A 60 -10.82 -12.80 -12.02
N TRP A 61 -9.78 -12.05 -11.63
CA TRP A 61 -9.92 -10.71 -11.06
C TRP A 61 -10.03 -9.59 -12.08
N THR A 62 -9.30 -9.66 -13.21
CA THR A 62 -9.30 -8.59 -14.22
C THR A 62 -10.71 -8.27 -14.74
N PRO A 63 -11.58 -9.25 -15.06
CA PRO A 63 -12.95 -8.96 -15.49
C PRO A 63 -13.79 -8.30 -14.40
N LEU A 64 -13.61 -8.68 -13.13
CA LEU A 64 -14.35 -8.11 -12.01
C LEU A 64 -13.96 -6.66 -11.76
N VAL A 65 -12.66 -6.36 -11.75
CA VAL A 65 -12.15 -5.00 -11.59
C VAL A 65 -12.59 -4.11 -12.75
N ALA A 66 -12.64 -4.62 -13.98
CA ALA A 66 -13.07 -3.86 -15.15
C ALA A 66 -14.55 -3.42 -15.10
N LEU A 67 -15.37 -3.99 -14.21
CA LEU A 67 -16.74 -3.54 -13.97
C LEU A 67 -16.82 -2.33 -13.05
N LEU A 68 -15.76 -2.04 -12.31
CA LEU A 68 -15.70 -0.93 -11.35
C LEU A 68 -15.29 0.35 -12.06
N GLU A 69 -16.01 1.43 -11.77
CA GLU A 69 -15.67 2.74 -12.30
C GLU A 69 -14.43 3.30 -11.59
N ASP A 70 -13.49 3.88 -12.34
CA ASP A 70 -12.28 4.54 -11.82
C ASP A 70 -11.39 3.66 -10.91
N VAL A 71 -11.49 2.34 -11.02
CA VAL A 71 -10.60 1.36 -10.37
C VAL A 71 -9.79 0.59 -11.40
N ASP A 72 -8.47 0.60 -11.26
CA ASP A 72 -7.55 -0.16 -12.13
C ASP A 72 -6.73 -1.16 -11.32
N LEU A 73 -6.41 -2.31 -11.92
CA LEU A 73 -5.48 -3.31 -11.39
C LEU A 73 -4.30 -3.48 -12.35
N THR A 74 -3.10 -3.13 -11.90
CA THR A 74 -1.86 -3.17 -12.68
C THR A 74 -0.84 -4.10 -12.03
N VAL A 75 -0.06 -4.78 -12.86
CA VAL A 75 1.02 -5.65 -12.40
C VAL A 75 2.36 -5.04 -12.84
N ASP A 76 3.26 -4.86 -11.88
CA ASP A 76 4.66 -4.55 -12.09
C ASP A 76 5.50 -5.82 -11.83
N LEU A 77 5.86 -6.51 -12.91
CA LEU A 77 6.63 -7.74 -12.87
C LEU A 77 8.12 -7.43 -12.66
N HIS A 78 8.68 -7.97 -11.58
CA HIS A 78 10.10 -7.89 -11.27
C HIS A 78 10.74 -9.29 -11.37
N PRO A 79 11.34 -9.65 -12.53
CA PRO A 79 11.72 -11.03 -12.88
C PRO A 79 12.87 -11.64 -12.07
N ALA A 80 13.28 -11.02 -10.95
CA ALA A 80 14.28 -11.57 -10.05
C ALA A 80 13.62 -12.59 -9.10
N THR A 81 14.00 -13.85 -9.21
CA THR A 81 13.41 -15.02 -8.51
C THR A 81 13.62 -15.07 -6.99
N ALA A 82 14.07 -13.98 -6.36
CA ALA A 82 14.28 -13.92 -4.91
C ALA A 82 14.08 -12.50 -4.34
N ALA A 83 13.34 -11.63 -5.05
CA ALA A 83 13.15 -10.28 -4.56
C ALA A 83 12.40 -10.29 -3.23
N SER A 84 12.97 -9.65 -2.21
CA SER A 84 12.31 -9.51 -0.92
C SER A 84 11.10 -8.58 -1.06
N ARG A 85 10.17 -8.66 -0.10
CA ARG A 85 9.00 -7.76 -0.07
C ARG A 85 9.42 -6.29 -0.06
N GLU A 86 10.49 -5.97 0.67
CA GLU A 86 11.04 -4.63 0.75
C GLU A 86 11.61 -4.16 -0.59
N GLU A 87 12.36 -5.01 -1.28
CA GLU A 87 12.89 -4.69 -2.61
C GLU A 87 11.77 -4.46 -3.63
N LEU A 88 10.73 -5.28 -3.61
CA LEU A 88 9.54 -5.11 -4.45
C LEU A 88 8.81 -3.81 -4.12
N ARG A 89 8.65 -3.49 -2.84
CA ARG A 89 8.05 -2.22 -2.38
C ARG A 89 8.83 -1.03 -2.89
N GLU A 90 10.16 -1.04 -2.77
CA GLU A 90 10.96 0.07 -3.25
C GLU A 90 10.91 0.23 -4.77
N ARG A 91 10.99 -0.89 -5.52
CA ARG A 91 10.95 -0.85 -6.99
C ARG A 91 9.59 -0.38 -7.47
N GLY A 92 8.50 -0.95 -6.96
CA GLY A 92 7.15 -0.53 -7.27
C GLY A 92 6.89 0.93 -6.89
N ALA A 93 7.34 1.38 -5.72
CA ALA A 93 7.23 2.79 -5.33
C ALA A 93 7.94 3.73 -6.31
N ARG A 94 9.17 3.38 -6.73
CA ARG A 94 9.90 4.15 -7.75
C ARG A 94 9.15 4.19 -9.08
N ALA A 95 8.63 3.06 -9.55
CA ALA A 95 7.82 3.01 -10.77
C ALA A 95 6.57 3.90 -10.64
N LEU A 96 5.90 3.89 -9.49
CA LEU A 96 4.72 4.72 -9.25
C LEU A 96 5.02 6.22 -9.21
N THR A 97 6.18 6.64 -8.71
CA THR A 97 6.55 8.07 -8.73
C THR A 97 6.69 8.62 -10.15
N ALA A 98 7.03 7.80 -11.13
CA ALA A 98 7.10 8.22 -12.53
C ALA A 98 5.71 8.40 -13.18
N LEU A 99 4.68 7.74 -12.63
CA LEU A 99 3.31 7.75 -13.14
C LEU A 99 2.39 8.73 -12.40
N ALA A 100 2.81 9.19 -11.23
CA ALA A 100 2.00 9.99 -10.33
C ALA A 100 1.95 11.47 -10.72
N ASP A 101 0.80 12.10 -10.47
CA ASP A 101 0.62 13.55 -10.55
C ASP A 101 1.23 14.20 -9.29
N PRO A 102 2.31 15.01 -9.43
CA PRO A 102 3.00 15.60 -8.28
C PRO A 102 2.06 16.48 -7.43
N GLY A 103 1.72 16.00 -6.23
CA GLY A 103 0.82 16.69 -5.30
C GLY A 103 -0.66 16.39 -5.47
N GLY A 104 -1.06 15.64 -6.50
CA GLY A 104 -2.42 15.10 -6.67
C GLY A 104 -2.53 13.64 -6.23
N THR A 105 -1.44 12.88 -6.32
CA THR A 105 -1.44 11.44 -6.05
C THR A 105 -0.99 11.10 -4.63
N VAL A 106 -1.76 10.22 -3.98
CA VAL A 106 -1.38 9.57 -2.71
C VAL A 106 -1.01 8.12 -3.00
N VAL A 107 0.15 7.70 -2.51
CA VAL A 107 0.60 6.31 -2.53
C VAL A 107 0.30 5.70 -1.17
N LEU A 108 -0.47 4.61 -1.18
CA LEU A 108 -0.75 3.75 -0.05
C LEU A 108 0.07 2.48 -0.22
N THR A 109 0.50 1.86 0.86
CA THR A 109 1.16 0.54 0.80
C THR A 109 0.57 -0.38 1.85
N THR A 110 0.40 -1.64 1.43
CA THR A 110 -0.11 -2.75 2.25
C THR A 110 0.56 -4.06 1.82
N THR A 111 0.25 -5.16 2.50
CA THR A 111 0.84 -6.49 2.30
C THR A 111 -0.23 -7.57 2.50
N CYS A 112 -0.03 -8.77 1.94
CA CYS A 112 -1.05 -9.83 1.98
C CYS A 112 -1.36 -10.39 3.37
N ASP A 113 -0.49 -10.16 4.36
CA ASP A 113 -0.70 -10.49 5.77
C ASP A 113 -1.51 -9.42 6.54
N VAL A 114 -1.93 -8.34 5.87
CA VAL A 114 -2.74 -7.26 6.45
C VAL A 114 -4.14 -7.25 5.83
N GLY A 115 -5.14 -7.61 6.63
CA GLY A 115 -6.54 -7.35 6.30
C GLY A 115 -6.86 -5.85 6.31
N VAL A 116 -7.48 -5.36 5.24
CA VAL A 116 -7.97 -3.99 5.15
C VAL A 116 -9.51 -3.97 5.11
N GLY A 117 -10.11 -2.96 5.72
CA GLY A 117 -11.56 -2.75 5.63
C GLY A 117 -11.94 -1.92 4.39
N PRO A 118 -13.22 -1.92 3.96
CA PRO A 118 -13.67 -1.14 2.80
C PRO A 118 -13.35 0.36 2.89
N GLY A 119 -13.41 0.95 4.09
CA GLY A 119 -13.09 2.37 4.28
C GLY A 119 -11.59 2.73 4.25
N TRP A 120 -10.69 1.74 4.15
CA TRP A 120 -9.25 1.92 4.40
C TRP A 120 -8.61 3.00 3.53
N ILE A 121 -8.87 2.98 2.21
CA ILE A 121 -8.28 3.93 1.26
C ILE A 121 -8.80 5.35 1.51
N ALA A 122 -10.11 5.49 1.64
CA ALA A 122 -10.75 6.77 1.87
C ALA A 122 -10.29 7.41 3.20
N GLU A 123 -10.13 6.60 4.25
CA GLU A 123 -9.59 7.06 5.53
C GLU A 123 -8.16 7.53 5.41
N HIS A 124 -7.27 6.78 4.75
CA HIS A 124 -5.88 7.20 4.53
C HIS A 124 -5.79 8.49 3.72
N VAL A 125 -6.60 8.63 2.67
CA VAL A 125 -6.68 9.87 1.89
C VAL A 125 -7.20 11.04 2.73
N ARG A 126 -8.20 10.81 3.58
CA ARG A 126 -8.71 11.81 4.53
C ARG A 126 -7.63 12.22 5.53
N HIS A 127 -6.90 11.27 6.11
CA HIS A 127 -5.82 11.56 7.05
C HIS A 127 -4.68 12.30 6.37
N HIS A 128 -4.36 11.93 5.13
CA HIS A 128 -3.39 12.64 4.32
C HIS A 128 -3.77 14.12 4.13
N ARG A 129 -5.05 14.42 3.86
CA ARG A 129 -5.57 15.80 3.75
C ARG A 129 -5.55 16.55 5.08
N ALA A 130 -5.90 15.89 6.18
CA ALA A 130 -6.04 16.49 7.51
C ALA A 130 -4.71 16.62 8.28
N GLY A 131 -3.68 15.86 7.91
CA GLY A 131 -2.41 15.79 8.64
C GLY A 131 -2.52 15.03 9.96
N ALA A 132 -1.56 15.25 10.87
CA ALA A 132 -1.40 14.51 12.13
C ALA A 132 -2.64 14.50 13.05
N ALA A 133 -3.59 15.41 12.85
CA ALA A 133 -4.82 15.50 13.63
C ALA A 133 -5.81 14.34 13.41
N ALA A 134 -5.60 13.49 12.39
CA ALA A 134 -6.57 12.48 11.98
C ALA A 134 -6.09 11.01 12.11
N SER A 135 -4.92 10.74 12.70
CA SER A 135 -4.36 9.37 12.77
C SER A 135 -5.06 8.46 13.81
N THR A 136 -6.34 8.14 13.59
CA THR A 136 -7.12 7.26 14.48
C THR A 136 -8.07 6.28 13.74
N GLY A 137 -7.81 5.94 12.48
CA GLY A 137 -8.68 5.05 11.69
C GLY A 137 -8.43 3.55 11.93
N PRO A 138 -9.45 2.67 11.84
CA PRO A 138 -9.34 1.23 12.10
C PRO A 138 -8.95 0.39 10.86
N VAL A 139 -7.73 -0.16 10.85
CA VAL A 139 -7.36 -1.39 10.12
C VAL A 139 -7.68 -2.63 10.96
N ARG A 140 -8.16 -3.72 10.37
CA ARG A 140 -8.44 -4.97 11.10
C ARG A 140 -7.42 -6.01 10.65
N GLY A 141 -6.35 -6.16 11.44
CA GLY A 141 -5.30 -7.13 11.13
C GLY A 141 -5.85 -8.56 11.06
N THR A 142 -5.37 -9.33 10.09
CA THR A 142 -5.55 -10.79 9.98
C THR A 142 -4.36 -11.55 10.58
N GLY A 143 -3.29 -10.86 10.96
CA GLY A 143 -2.13 -11.38 11.70
C GLY A 143 -1.75 -10.50 12.91
N ASP A 144 -1.07 -11.10 13.89
CA ASP A 144 -0.72 -10.47 15.19
C ASP A 144 0.39 -9.40 15.09
N VAL A 145 1.15 -9.36 14.00
CA VAL A 145 2.26 -8.41 13.76
C VAL A 145 2.38 -8.15 12.25
N HIS A 146 2.56 -6.90 11.84
CA HIS A 146 2.89 -6.53 10.45
C HIS A 146 3.96 -5.43 10.42
N GLU A 147 4.64 -5.29 9.29
CA GLU A 147 5.62 -4.21 9.08
C GLU A 147 4.93 -2.84 9.16
N THR A 148 5.50 -1.87 9.87
CA THR A 148 5.00 -0.47 9.94
C THR A 148 4.83 0.16 8.54
N THR A 149 5.60 -0.30 7.56
CA THR A 149 5.51 0.14 6.18
C THR A 149 4.33 -0.47 5.41
N ALA A 150 3.64 -1.48 5.96
CA ALA A 150 2.45 -2.09 5.36
C ALA A 150 1.15 -1.30 5.65
N ASN A 151 1.22 -0.14 6.29
CA ASN A 151 0.03 0.70 6.52
C ASN A 151 0.38 2.19 6.47
N LEU A 152 1.01 2.60 5.38
CA LEU A 152 1.52 3.96 5.20
C LEU A 152 0.81 4.68 4.05
N ALA A 153 0.49 5.96 4.27
CA ALA A 153 0.08 6.89 3.22
C ALA A 153 1.12 7.99 3.02
N VAL A 154 1.57 8.14 1.77
CA VAL A 154 2.60 9.11 1.38
C VAL A 154 2.18 9.84 0.12
N ARG A 155 2.55 11.10 0.00
CA ARG A 155 2.44 11.82 -1.28
C ARG A 155 3.48 11.33 -2.27
N ALA A 156 3.09 11.12 -3.52
CA ALA A 156 4.01 10.61 -4.53
C ALA A 156 5.26 11.49 -4.72
N ASP A 157 5.12 12.81 -4.68
CA ASP A 157 6.26 13.75 -4.80
C ASP A 157 7.20 13.76 -3.58
N LEU A 158 6.82 13.08 -2.50
CA LEU A 158 7.59 12.96 -1.26
C LEU A 158 8.23 11.57 -1.10
N LEU A 159 8.19 10.71 -2.11
CA LEU A 159 8.84 9.40 -2.12
C LEU A 159 10.24 9.50 -2.78
N PRO A 160 11.31 9.87 -2.06
CA PRO A 160 12.66 9.70 -2.61
C PRO A 160 13.01 8.23 -2.78
N ALA A 161 14.05 7.96 -3.57
CA ALA A 161 14.67 6.65 -3.58
C ALA A 161 15.07 6.23 -2.14
N GLY A 162 14.63 5.05 -1.71
CA GLY A 162 14.88 4.54 -0.35
C GLY A 162 13.92 5.06 0.72
N ALA A 163 12.77 5.65 0.35
CA ALA A 163 11.76 6.13 1.32
C ALA A 163 11.17 5.04 2.24
N PHE A 164 11.30 3.77 1.85
CA PHE A 164 10.76 2.62 2.56
C PHE A 164 11.83 1.71 3.20
N SER A 165 13.12 2.02 3.03
CA SER A 165 14.21 1.18 3.53
C SER A 165 14.49 1.44 5.02
N PRO A 166 14.74 0.41 5.85
CA PRO A 166 15.29 0.56 7.19
C PRO A 166 16.64 1.29 7.13
N GLY A 167 16.73 2.48 7.71
CA GLY A 167 17.94 3.30 7.64
C GLY A 167 18.14 4.05 6.32
N GLY A 168 17.15 4.08 5.43
CA GLY A 168 17.10 5.00 4.29
C GLY A 168 17.23 6.46 4.74
N PRO A 169 17.49 7.41 3.82
CA PRO A 169 17.67 8.81 4.18
C PRO A 169 16.47 9.26 5.02
N GLN A 170 16.71 9.64 6.29
CA GLN A 170 15.72 10.40 7.05
C GLN A 170 15.30 11.56 6.16
N LEU A 171 14.04 11.51 5.76
CA LEU A 171 13.48 12.34 4.71
C LEU A 171 13.91 13.79 4.96
N PRO A 172 14.71 14.39 4.05
CA PRO A 172 15.42 15.61 4.36
C PRO A 172 14.42 16.75 4.59
N GLY A 173 14.52 17.38 5.76
CA GLY A 173 13.94 18.68 6.07
C GLY A 173 12.62 18.65 6.85
N ALA A 174 12.63 19.34 7.99
CA ALA A 174 11.44 19.73 8.74
C ALA A 174 10.33 20.24 7.80
N GLY A 175 9.16 19.60 7.84
CA GLY A 175 7.94 20.06 7.15
C GLY A 175 7.25 19.04 6.25
N ARG A 176 7.86 17.89 5.92
CA ARG A 176 7.21 16.84 5.13
C ARG A 176 6.42 15.88 6.05
N ARG A 177 5.11 15.78 5.83
CA ARG A 177 4.18 14.99 6.66
C ARG A 177 3.96 13.61 6.05
N PHE A 178 4.51 12.58 6.69
CA PHE A 178 4.16 11.19 6.46
C PHE A 178 3.03 10.85 7.41
N VAL A 179 1.98 10.22 6.89
CA VAL A 179 0.86 9.78 7.72
C VAL A 179 0.93 8.27 7.79
N HIS A 180 1.49 7.79 8.89
CA HIS A 180 1.24 6.44 9.35
C HIS A 180 -0.08 6.48 10.12
N ALA A 181 -1.11 5.79 9.61
CA ALA A 181 -2.28 5.53 10.43
C ALA A 181 -1.88 4.43 11.41
N LEU A 182 -1.56 4.83 12.66
CA LEU A 182 -1.44 3.84 13.73
C LEU A 182 -2.85 3.39 14.04
N THR A 183 -3.20 2.26 13.46
CA THR A 183 -4.34 1.50 13.89
C THR A 183 -4.14 1.05 15.33
N PRO A 184 -5.16 1.03 16.20
CA PRO A 184 -5.14 0.10 17.30
C PRO A 184 -5.21 -1.31 16.70
N VAL A 185 -4.06 -1.89 16.37
CA VAL A 185 -3.96 -3.34 16.32
C VAL A 185 -4.34 -3.79 17.71
N VAL A 186 -5.35 -4.65 17.85
CA VAL A 186 -5.51 -5.43 19.09
C VAL A 186 -4.41 -6.50 19.10
N ALA A 187 -3.16 -6.05 19.06
CA ALA A 187 -1.99 -6.85 19.30
C ALA A 187 -1.08 -6.02 20.19
N THR A 188 -0.68 -6.63 21.29
CA THR A 188 0.22 -6.06 22.29
C THR A 188 1.46 -5.47 21.64
N PHE A 189 1.59 -4.14 21.67
CA PHE A 189 2.86 -3.48 21.41
C PHE A 189 3.91 -4.02 22.39
N ARG A 190 4.86 -4.83 21.89
CA ARG A 190 6.15 -4.98 22.58
C ARG A 190 7.06 -3.86 22.10
N VAL A 191 7.08 -2.77 22.85
CA VAL A 191 8.20 -1.83 22.80
C VAL A 191 9.41 -2.58 23.35
N MET A 192 10.25 -3.14 22.48
CA MET A 192 11.60 -3.50 22.88
C MET A 192 12.37 -2.19 23.02
N LEU A 193 12.53 -1.76 24.27
CA LEU A 193 13.50 -0.74 24.60
C LEU A 193 14.88 -1.23 24.15
N PRO A 194 15.74 -0.35 23.61
CA PRO A 194 17.11 -0.74 23.32
C PRO A 194 17.72 -1.30 24.61
N ALA A 195 18.27 -2.51 24.52
CA ALA A 195 19.14 -3.01 25.56
C ALA A 195 20.20 -1.92 25.79
N SER A 196 20.12 -1.28 26.95
CA SER A 196 21.04 -0.23 27.36
C SER A 196 21.85 -0.77 28.54
N PRO A 197 23.14 -0.42 28.62
CA PRO A 197 24.22 -0.72 27.69
C PRO A 197 24.89 -2.08 27.96
#